data_AF-A0A8S3GDC5-F1
#
_entry.id   AF-A0A8S3GDC5-F1
#
_cell.length_a   1.000
_cell.length_b   1.000
_cell.length_c   1.000
_cell.angle_alpha   90.00
_cell.angle_beta   90.00
_cell.angle_gamma   90.00
#
_symmetry.space_group_name_H-M   'P 1'
#
loop_
_entity.id
_entity.type
_entity.pdbx_description
1 polymer ?
#
loop_
_entity_poly.entity_id
_entity_poly.type
_entity_poly.pdbx_seq_one_letter_code
_entity_poly.pdbx_strand_id
1 'polypeptide(L)'
;MIQRQRTTETVDADGRLPDKLRKSYRDEGFISHEDKKLIIFTKKTNLSILKQNKHWFADRTFKVCLDDYYQLFTLHTMMTIAITPLVYGLLIGKSAEHYNLFIEKVLEQDNFQPESIMTDFETGTIKPVKDMLPNILHKGCLFHFSQAVWRQVQNKGLTTKYSEDEFFRLDVKQLNALAFAPLDQIITGFGLVCDQFDDDADDLLEYFEKTCIDEQKISETDRKKPQFDHRLWNIHDRVVATAPRPNNSVEGSHNVFANRVAISHPTIVKLGEKIRREQSKFEVDMTKILQSHDIKTKKACYRKLDERITRLVNSFDPTQLDQFLKNMAVNITLW
;
A
#
# COMPACT_ATOMS: atom_id res chain seq x y z
N MET A 1 36.16 36.88 0.96
CA MET A 1 35.61 35.52 0.80
C MET A 1 34.17 35.68 0.36
N ILE A 2 33.86 35.40 -0.91
CA ILE A 2 32.55 35.68 -1.51
C ILE A 2 31.53 34.70 -0.89
N GLN A 3 30.64 35.21 -0.05
CA GLN A 3 29.47 34.48 0.40
C GLN A 3 28.58 34.23 -0.83
N ARG A 4 28.63 33.00 -1.36
CA ARG A 4 27.62 32.54 -2.33
C ARG A 4 26.27 32.55 -1.59
N GLN A 5 25.46 33.57 -1.85
CA GLN A 5 24.03 33.50 -1.61
C GLN A 5 23.52 32.26 -2.34
N ARG A 6 23.11 31.24 -1.58
CA ARG A 6 22.29 30.16 -2.10
C ARG A 6 20.94 30.78 -2.42
N THR A 7 20.75 31.20 -3.67
CA THR A 7 19.42 31.38 -4.22
C THR A 7 18.73 30.02 -4.14
N THR A 8 17.81 29.88 -3.19
CA THR A 8 16.78 28.85 -3.26
C THR A 8 16.05 29.08 -4.58
N GLU A 9 16.28 28.22 -5.56
CA GLU A 9 15.43 28.13 -6.75
C GLU A 9 14.02 27.81 -6.25
N THR A 10 13.21 28.84 -6.06
CA THR A 10 11.79 28.75 -5.80
C THR A 10 11.04 28.67 -7.12
N VAL A 11 9.76 28.29 -7.03
CA VAL A 11 8.71 28.53 -8.03
C VAL A 11 8.98 29.85 -8.78
N ASP A 12 8.81 29.84 -10.10
CA ASP A 12 9.04 31.02 -10.95
C ASP A 12 8.10 32.18 -10.60
N ALA A 13 8.25 33.33 -11.26
CA ALA A 13 7.49 34.55 -10.95
C ALA A 13 5.96 34.37 -11.02
N ASP A 14 5.48 33.34 -11.74
CA ASP A 14 4.06 33.00 -11.90
C ASP A 14 3.58 31.94 -10.90
N GLY A 15 4.45 31.50 -9.99
CA GLY A 15 4.16 30.44 -9.03
C GLY A 15 4.18 29.03 -9.65
N ARG A 16 4.83 28.84 -10.80
CA ARG A 16 4.98 27.54 -11.48
C ARG A 16 6.35 26.91 -11.25
N LEU A 17 6.39 25.59 -11.33
CA LEU A 17 7.63 24.84 -11.22
C LEU A 17 8.59 25.21 -12.34
N PRO A 18 9.90 25.31 -12.04
CA PRO A 18 10.92 25.62 -13.03
C PRO A 18 10.82 24.71 -14.26
N ASP A 19 11.03 25.26 -15.46
CA ASP A 19 10.90 24.54 -16.74
C ASP A 19 11.65 23.20 -16.78
N LYS A 20 12.83 23.13 -16.13
CA LYS A 20 13.59 21.89 -16.01
C LYS A 20 12.77 20.75 -15.40
N LEU A 21 11.91 21.04 -14.42
CA LEU A 21 11.08 20.05 -13.75
C LEU A 21 9.85 19.63 -14.55
N ARG A 22 9.41 20.47 -15.50
CA ARG A 22 8.26 20.20 -16.37
C ARG A 22 8.55 19.12 -17.41
N LYS A 23 9.81 18.72 -17.56
CA LYS A 23 10.27 17.74 -18.55
C LYS A 23 11.08 16.60 -17.92
N SER A 24 10.98 15.42 -18.52
CA SER A 24 11.84 14.27 -18.22
C SER A 24 13.29 14.52 -18.67
N TYR A 25 14.22 13.62 -18.34
CA TYR A 25 15.59 13.69 -18.87
C TYR A 25 15.68 13.42 -20.38
N ARG A 26 14.59 13.00 -21.02
CA ARG A 26 14.46 12.85 -22.48
C ARG A 26 13.72 14.02 -23.14
N ASP A 27 13.57 15.15 -22.44
CA ASP A 27 12.89 16.37 -22.90
C ASP A 27 11.37 16.23 -23.19
N GLU A 28 10.75 15.12 -22.77
CA GLU A 28 9.30 14.92 -22.88
C GLU A 28 8.55 15.50 -21.68
N GLY A 29 7.34 16.02 -21.89
CA GLY A 29 6.50 16.60 -20.83
C GLY A 29 6.24 15.63 -19.67
N PHE A 30 6.39 16.13 -18.45
CA PHE A 30 6.38 15.35 -17.21
C PHE A 30 5.47 15.90 -16.10
N ILE A 31 4.66 16.93 -16.39
CA ILE A 31 3.62 17.44 -15.50
C ILE A 31 2.30 17.38 -16.25
N SER A 32 1.30 16.72 -15.68
CA SER A 32 -0.06 16.65 -16.25
C SER A 32 -1.04 17.62 -15.58
N HIS A 33 -0.77 18.02 -14.33
CA HIS A 33 -1.59 18.98 -13.59
C HIS A 33 -0.71 19.78 -12.64
N GLU A 34 -1.01 21.08 -12.49
CA GLU A 34 -0.31 21.97 -11.58
C GLU A 34 -1.21 23.13 -11.17
N ASP A 35 -1.52 23.16 -9.88
CA ASP A 35 -2.10 24.32 -9.20
C ASP A 35 -1.60 24.40 -7.75
N LYS A 36 -2.16 25.36 -6.99
CA LYS A 36 -1.77 25.59 -5.59
C LYS A 36 -2.10 24.43 -4.64
N LYS A 37 -3.01 23.54 -5.00
CA LYS A 37 -3.48 22.40 -4.18
C LYS A 37 -2.86 21.08 -4.59
N LEU A 38 -2.48 20.95 -5.86
CA LEU A 38 -2.05 19.69 -6.43
C LEU A 38 -1.06 19.89 -7.57
N ILE A 39 0.03 19.13 -7.53
CA ILE A 39 0.93 18.94 -8.68
C ILE A 39 0.98 17.45 -9.01
N ILE A 40 0.73 17.09 -10.27
CA ILE A 40 0.87 15.72 -10.78
C ILE A 40 2.03 15.64 -11.75
N PHE A 41 3.05 14.86 -11.38
CA PHE A 41 4.10 14.43 -12.29
C PHE A 41 3.74 13.10 -12.93
N THR A 42 3.67 13.08 -14.25
CA THR A 42 3.51 11.87 -15.05
C THR A 42 3.76 12.17 -16.53
N LYS A 43 3.96 11.12 -17.33
CA LYS A 43 4.10 11.20 -18.80
C LYS A 43 2.92 10.54 -19.47
N LYS A 44 2.66 10.90 -20.74
CA LYS A 44 1.70 10.18 -21.59
C LYS A 44 1.99 8.68 -21.69
N THR A 45 3.27 8.30 -21.76
CA THR A 45 3.68 6.89 -21.77
C THR A 45 3.33 6.18 -20.46
N ASN A 46 3.49 6.86 -19.32
CA ASN A 46 3.14 6.30 -18.01
C ASN A 46 1.63 6.06 -17.91
N LEU A 47 0.82 7.02 -18.36
CA LEU A 47 -0.64 6.91 -18.40
C LEU A 47 -1.09 5.79 -19.33
N SER A 48 -0.46 5.63 -20.50
CA SER A 48 -0.73 4.52 -21.42
C SER A 48 -0.45 3.17 -20.77
N ILE A 49 0.67 3.04 -20.05
CA ILE A 49 1.00 1.81 -19.31
C ILE A 49 -0.01 1.58 -18.19
N LEU A 50 -0.37 2.62 -17.43
CA LEU A 50 -1.35 2.53 -16.35
C LEU A 50 -2.71 2.05 -16.88
N LYS A 51 -3.14 2.55 -18.05
CA LYS A 51 -4.38 2.16 -18.73
C LYS A 51 -4.38 0.70 -19.20
N GLN A 52 -3.25 0.20 -19.68
CA GLN A 52 -3.12 -1.19 -20.12
C GLN A 52 -3.13 -2.20 -18.96
N ASN A 53 -2.92 -1.75 -17.73
CA ASN A 53 -2.84 -2.61 -16.56
C ASN A 53 -4.09 -2.53 -15.69
N LYS A 54 -4.66 -3.70 -15.41
CA LYS A 54 -5.93 -3.86 -14.68
C LYS A 54 -5.79 -3.72 -13.15
N HIS A 55 -4.58 -3.88 -12.62
CA HIS A 55 -4.34 -3.89 -11.17
C HIS A 55 -3.47 -2.70 -10.76
N TRP A 56 -4.08 -1.77 -10.06
CA TRP A 56 -3.43 -0.57 -9.57
C TRP A 56 -3.03 -0.72 -8.10
N PHE A 57 -2.01 0.03 -7.71
CA PHE A 57 -1.60 0.19 -6.32
C PHE A 57 -1.49 1.67 -6.04
N ALA A 58 -1.91 2.11 -4.86
CA ALA A 58 -1.67 3.47 -4.40
C ALA A 58 -0.93 3.45 -3.07
N ASP A 59 0.02 4.35 -2.94
CA ASP A 59 0.85 4.49 -1.75
C ASP A 59 1.00 5.97 -1.40
N ARG A 60 1.31 6.24 -0.14
CA ARG A 60 1.56 7.60 0.33
C ARG A 60 2.80 7.66 1.19
N THR A 61 3.51 8.78 1.10
CA THR A 61 4.66 9.03 1.97
C THR A 61 4.68 10.46 2.48
N PHE A 62 4.83 10.57 3.80
CA PHE A 62 4.92 11.85 4.54
C PHE A 62 6.37 12.30 4.74
N LYS A 63 7.33 11.36 4.69
CA LYS A 63 8.76 11.62 4.98
C LYS A 63 9.45 12.51 3.94
N VAL A 64 8.73 12.91 2.89
CA VAL A 64 9.28 13.43 1.64
C VAL A 64 8.81 14.86 1.35
N CYS A 65 7.95 15.44 2.20
CA CYS A 65 7.17 16.61 1.81
C CYS A 65 7.65 17.93 2.42
N LEU A 66 7.38 18.99 1.66
CA LEU A 66 7.67 20.39 1.96
C LEU A 66 6.72 20.96 3.01
N ASP A 67 7.03 22.13 3.55
CA ASP A 67 6.09 22.87 4.39
C ASP A 67 4.77 23.19 3.65
N ASP A 68 4.84 23.42 2.33
CA ASP A 68 3.68 23.76 1.49
C ASP A 68 2.85 22.54 1.02
N TYR A 69 3.38 21.32 1.13
CA TYR A 69 2.69 20.10 0.67
C TYR A 69 2.66 19.07 1.79
N TYR A 70 1.50 18.49 2.07
CA TYR A 70 1.33 17.57 3.19
C TYR A 70 1.87 16.16 2.88
N GLN A 71 1.73 15.69 1.63
CA GLN A 71 2.11 14.32 1.26
C GLN A 71 2.43 14.15 -0.22
N LEU A 72 3.20 13.10 -0.51
CA LEU A 72 3.38 12.54 -1.84
C LEU A 72 2.49 11.29 -1.93
N PHE A 73 1.54 11.31 -2.86
CA PHE A 73 0.63 10.20 -3.16
C PHE A 73 0.95 9.66 -4.55
N THR A 74 1.07 8.35 -4.70
CA THR A 74 1.56 7.75 -5.95
C THR A 74 0.62 6.64 -6.43
N LEU A 75 0.43 6.57 -7.76
CA LEU A 75 -0.23 5.43 -8.40
C LEU A 75 0.80 4.58 -9.13
N HIS A 76 0.72 3.28 -8.89
CA HIS A 76 1.63 2.28 -9.39
C HIS A 76 0.86 1.21 -10.16
N THR A 77 1.58 0.49 -11.01
CA THR A 77 1.15 -0.79 -11.56
C THR A 77 2.21 -1.85 -11.33
N MET A 78 1.83 -3.13 -11.50
CA MET A 78 2.79 -4.21 -11.60
C MET A 78 3.32 -4.29 -13.04
N MET A 79 4.63 -4.29 -13.21
CA MET A 79 5.30 -4.59 -14.47
C MET A 79 6.28 -5.72 -14.25
N THR A 80 6.16 -6.79 -15.04
CA THR A 80 6.85 -8.06 -14.77
C THR A 80 6.54 -8.53 -13.34
N ILE A 81 7.49 -8.46 -12.41
CA ILE A 81 7.31 -8.80 -10.99
C ILE A 81 7.46 -7.59 -10.05
N ALA A 82 7.65 -6.39 -10.60
CA ALA A 82 7.96 -5.17 -9.86
C ALA A 82 6.76 -4.22 -9.80
N ILE A 83 6.49 -3.66 -8.64
CA ILE A 83 5.54 -2.55 -8.50
C ILE A 83 6.27 -1.28 -8.84
N THR A 84 5.68 -0.51 -9.75
CA THR A 84 6.35 0.60 -10.40
C THR A 84 5.47 1.85 -10.32
N PRO A 85 5.96 2.93 -9.68
CA PRO A 85 5.26 4.20 -9.67
C PRO A 85 5.25 4.87 -11.05
N LEU A 86 4.08 5.32 -11.47
CA LEU A 86 3.82 5.93 -12.78
C LEU A 86 3.24 7.34 -12.69
N VAL A 87 2.53 7.64 -11.60
CA VAL A 87 1.93 8.95 -11.33
C VAL A 87 2.31 9.38 -9.93
N TYR A 88 2.76 10.63 -9.79
CA TYR A 88 3.21 11.20 -8.53
C TYR A 88 2.43 12.49 -8.26
N GLY A 89 1.63 12.51 -7.21
CA GLY A 89 0.84 13.65 -6.76
C GLY A 89 1.42 14.28 -5.50
N LEU A 90 1.73 15.57 -5.55
CA LEU A 90 2.02 16.37 -4.35
C LEU A 90 0.73 17.05 -3.89
N LEU A 91 0.20 16.60 -2.76
CA LEU A 91 -1.08 17.05 -2.22
C LEU A 91 -0.84 17.95 -1.00
N ILE A 92 -1.58 19.06 -0.91
CA ILE A 92 -1.51 19.98 0.24
C ILE A 92 -2.21 19.46 1.51
N GLY A 93 -2.88 18.30 1.45
CA GLY A 93 -3.62 17.74 2.58
C GLY A 93 -3.94 16.26 2.41
N LYS A 94 -4.63 15.70 3.41
CA LYS A 94 -5.02 14.28 3.50
C LYS A 94 -6.52 14.04 3.68
N SER A 95 -7.35 15.07 3.46
CA SER A 95 -8.81 14.89 3.51
C SER A 95 -9.30 14.16 2.25
N ALA A 96 -10.53 13.66 2.30
CA ALA A 96 -11.17 13.01 1.16
C ALA A 96 -11.16 13.91 -0.10
N GLU A 97 -11.36 15.23 0.07
CA GLU A 97 -11.33 16.20 -1.02
C GLU A 97 -9.98 16.24 -1.76
N HIS A 98 -8.86 16.11 -1.04
CA HIS A 98 -7.53 16.14 -1.65
C HIS A 98 -7.28 14.88 -2.50
N TYR A 99 -7.70 13.71 -2.01
CA TYR A 99 -7.60 12.47 -2.76
C TYR A 99 -8.58 12.43 -3.93
N ASN A 100 -9.80 12.94 -3.76
CA ASN A 100 -10.78 13.07 -4.85
C ASN A 100 -10.22 13.93 -5.98
N LEU A 101 -9.65 15.10 -5.66
CA LEU A 101 -9.02 15.98 -6.65
C LEU A 101 -7.88 15.26 -7.38
N PHE A 102 -7.01 14.53 -6.66
CA PHE A 102 -5.95 13.76 -7.30
C PHE A 102 -6.50 12.70 -8.25
N ILE A 103 -7.46 11.88 -7.81
CA ILE A 103 -8.04 10.81 -8.62
C ILE A 103 -8.78 11.41 -9.83
N GLU A 104 -9.58 12.44 -9.64
CA GLU A 104 -10.27 13.18 -10.71
C GLU A 104 -9.28 13.65 -11.78
N LYS A 105 -8.21 14.35 -11.39
CA LYS A 105 -7.21 14.86 -12.34
C LYS A 105 -6.44 13.78 -13.07
N VAL A 106 -6.28 12.60 -12.47
CA VAL A 106 -5.75 11.42 -13.18
C VAL A 106 -6.77 10.88 -14.16
N LEU A 107 -8.03 10.70 -13.76
CA LEU A 107 -9.09 10.14 -14.61
C LEU A 107 -9.47 11.06 -15.78
N GLU A 108 -9.28 12.38 -15.67
CA GLU A 108 -9.43 13.32 -16.79
C GLU A 108 -8.42 13.08 -17.94
N GLN A 109 -7.30 12.37 -17.68
CA GLN A 109 -6.25 12.20 -18.67
C GLN A 109 -6.55 11.14 -19.73
N ASP A 110 -7.36 10.13 -19.40
CA ASP A 110 -7.72 9.04 -20.31
C ASP A 110 -8.91 8.22 -19.75
N ASN A 111 -9.51 7.36 -20.58
CA ASN A 111 -10.53 6.41 -20.16
C ASN A 111 -9.88 5.17 -19.51
N PHE A 112 -9.65 5.24 -18.20
CA PHE A 112 -9.10 4.13 -17.41
C PHE A 112 -10.19 3.14 -16.97
N GLN A 113 -9.87 1.85 -17.02
CA GLN A 113 -10.76 0.76 -16.58
C GLN A 113 -10.01 -0.26 -15.71
N PRO A 114 -9.49 0.15 -14.53
CA PRO A 114 -8.88 -0.80 -13.61
C PRO A 114 -9.92 -1.80 -13.09
N GLU A 115 -9.52 -3.05 -12.88
CA GLU A 115 -10.35 -4.07 -12.23
C GLU A 115 -10.16 -4.05 -10.70
N SER A 116 -9.00 -3.61 -10.23
CA SER A 116 -8.72 -3.54 -8.79
C SER A 116 -7.73 -2.44 -8.45
N ILE A 117 -7.85 -1.93 -7.23
CA ILE A 117 -6.83 -1.09 -6.62
C ILE A 117 -6.49 -1.61 -5.22
N MET A 118 -5.21 -1.54 -4.87
CA MET A 118 -4.74 -1.82 -3.53
C MET A 118 -4.18 -0.56 -2.87
N THR A 119 -4.61 -0.28 -1.64
CA THR A 119 -4.14 0.86 -0.86
C THR A 119 -3.84 0.46 0.58
N ASP A 120 -3.33 1.41 1.36
CA ASP A 120 -3.17 1.27 2.80
C ASP A 120 -4.53 1.35 3.51
N PHE A 121 -4.54 0.98 4.80
CA PHE A 121 -5.73 0.97 5.67
C PHE A 121 -6.05 2.37 6.22
N GLU A 122 -6.38 3.25 5.29
CA GLU A 122 -6.54 4.68 5.51
C GLU A 122 -7.97 5.08 5.17
N THR A 123 -8.81 5.36 6.15
CA THR A 123 -10.20 5.80 5.89
C THR A 123 -10.25 7.01 4.94
N GLY A 124 -9.26 7.91 5.07
CA GLY A 124 -9.09 9.07 4.21
C GLY A 124 -8.84 8.74 2.73
N THR A 125 -8.30 7.57 2.40
CA THR A 125 -8.06 7.13 1.01
C THR A 125 -9.11 6.12 0.56
N ILE A 126 -9.60 5.27 1.47
CA ILE A 126 -10.59 4.22 1.17
C ILE A 126 -11.88 4.82 0.61
N LYS A 127 -12.41 5.84 1.28
CA LYS A 127 -13.65 6.48 0.84
C LYS A 127 -13.51 7.15 -0.54
N PRO A 128 -12.51 8.02 -0.79
CA PRO A 128 -12.26 8.59 -2.13
C PRO A 128 -12.15 7.57 -3.25
N VAL A 129 -11.42 6.47 -3.02
CA VAL A 129 -11.28 5.42 -4.02
C VAL A 129 -12.64 4.77 -4.31
N LYS A 130 -13.42 4.47 -3.27
CA LYS A 130 -14.77 3.91 -3.43
C LYS A 130 -15.73 4.86 -4.15
N ASP A 131 -15.64 6.15 -3.86
CA ASP A 131 -16.52 7.17 -4.44
C ASP A 131 -16.16 7.43 -5.93
N MET A 132 -14.87 7.50 -6.25
CA MET A 132 -14.37 7.82 -7.60
C MET A 132 -14.22 6.60 -8.52
N LEU A 133 -14.05 5.40 -7.96
CA LEU A 133 -13.89 4.13 -8.68
C LEU A 133 -14.84 3.06 -8.10
N PRO A 134 -16.18 3.25 -8.16
CA PRO A 134 -17.13 2.44 -7.41
C PRO A 134 -17.22 0.97 -7.86
N ASN A 135 -16.83 0.67 -9.11
CA ASN A 135 -17.02 -0.64 -9.72
C ASN A 135 -15.75 -1.52 -9.71
N ILE A 136 -14.72 -1.12 -8.96
CA ILE A 136 -13.45 -1.86 -8.91
C ILE A 136 -13.29 -2.59 -7.59
N LEU A 137 -12.49 -3.66 -7.59
CA LEU A 137 -12.14 -4.37 -6.38
C LEU A 137 -11.11 -3.57 -5.56
N HIS A 138 -11.55 -2.94 -4.48
CA HIS A 138 -10.63 -2.31 -3.51
C HIS A 138 -10.13 -3.34 -2.51
N LYS A 139 -8.81 -3.52 -2.43
CA LYS A 139 -8.13 -4.32 -1.40
C LYS A 139 -7.20 -3.47 -0.53
N GLY A 140 -7.10 -3.84 0.74
CA GLY A 140 -6.05 -3.36 1.63
C GLY A 140 -4.75 -4.14 1.43
N CYS A 141 -3.63 -3.49 1.71
CA CYS A 141 -2.31 -4.12 1.63
C CYS A 141 -2.02 -5.00 2.86
N LEU A 142 -1.82 -6.31 2.68
CA LEU A 142 -1.49 -7.24 3.78
C LEU A 142 -0.28 -6.79 4.62
N PHE A 143 0.71 -6.16 4.00
CA PHE A 143 1.85 -5.60 4.72
C PHE A 143 1.37 -4.56 5.75
N HIS A 144 0.60 -3.57 5.31
CA HIS A 144 0.06 -2.54 6.19
C HIS A 144 -0.96 -3.08 7.21
N PHE A 145 -1.68 -4.14 6.87
CA PHE A 145 -2.50 -4.89 7.84
C PHE A 145 -1.62 -5.45 8.98
N SER A 146 -0.55 -6.16 8.60
CA SER A 146 0.40 -6.75 9.56
C SER A 146 1.12 -5.69 10.40
N GLN A 147 1.49 -4.57 9.79
CA GLN A 147 2.06 -3.43 10.49
C GLN A 147 1.07 -2.79 11.48
N ALA A 148 -0.22 -2.72 11.14
CA ALA A 148 -1.23 -2.17 12.04
C ALA A 148 -1.35 -3.03 13.31
N VAL A 149 -1.38 -4.35 13.17
CA VAL A 149 -1.35 -5.29 14.31
C VAL A 149 -0.07 -5.11 15.13
N TRP A 150 1.09 -5.06 14.47
CA TRP A 150 2.37 -4.86 15.15
C TRP A 150 2.46 -3.55 15.93
N ARG A 151 1.97 -2.44 15.37
CA ARG A 151 1.91 -1.15 16.07
C ARG A 151 1.08 -1.24 17.35
N GLN A 152 0.02 -2.05 17.37
CA GLN A 152 -0.76 -2.23 18.59
C GLN A 152 -0.01 -3.07 19.62
N VAL A 153 0.68 -4.13 19.23
CA VAL A 153 1.60 -4.86 20.12
C VAL A 153 2.60 -3.90 20.77
N GLN A 154 3.14 -2.94 20.00
CA GLN A 154 4.03 -1.90 20.52
C GLN A 154 3.32 -0.93 21.47
N ASN A 155 2.19 -0.35 21.04
CA ASN A 155 1.45 0.65 21.82
C ASN A 155 0.90 0.11 23.14
N LYS A 156 0.63 -1.20 23.21
CA LYS A 156 0.15 -1.89 24.41
C LYS A 156 1.28 -2.42 25.31
N GLY A 157 2.54 -2.17 24.96
CA GLY A 157 3.69 -2.61 25.76
C GLY A 157 4.01 -4.11 25.65
N LEU A 158 3.39 -4.82 24.70
CA LEU A 158 3.51 -6.28 24.53
C LEU A 158 4.75 -6.72 23.73
N THR A 159 5.67 -5.77 23.43
CA THR A 159 6.86 -6.04 22.60
C THR A 159 7.80 -7.05 23.26
N THR A 160 8.03 -6.94 24.56
CA THR A 160 8.90 -7.88 25.30
C THR A 160 8.29 -9.28 25.29
N LYS A 161 6.99 -9.42 25.64
CA LYS A 161 6.26 -10.70 25.61
C LYS A 161 6.34 -11.32 24.21
N TYR A 162 6.07 -10.56 23.15
CA TYR A 162 6.23 -11.03 21.76
C TYR A 162 7.65 -11.54 21.42
N SER A 163 8.67 -10.91 21.99
CA SER A 163 10.07 -11.27 21.74
C SER A 163 10.57 -12.46 22.55
N GLU A 164 10.00 -12.72 23.72
CA GLU A 164 10.47 -13.75 24.65
C GLU A 164 9.58 -15.00 24.68
N ASP A 165 8.29 -14.85 24.37
CA ASP A 165 7.30 -15.93 24.36
C ASP A 165 6.96 -16.35 22.92
N GLU A 166 7.31 -17.58 22.57
CA GLU A 166 7.05 -18.13 21.24
C GLU A 166 5.56 -18.43 20.99
N PHE A 167 4.81 -18.78 22.04
CA PHE A 167 3.38 -19.05 21.93
C PHE A 167 2.61 -17.75 21.70
N PHE A 168 2.81 -16.75 22.56
CA PHE A 168 2.21 -15.43 22.38
C PHE A 168 2.55 -14.82 21.00
N ARG A 169 3.80 -15.00 20.54
CA ARG A 169 4.20 -14.59 19.18
C ARG A 169 3.39 -15.29 18.10
N LEU A 170 3.15 -16.59 18.24
CA LEU A 170 2.34 -17.36 17.30
C LEU A 170 0.90 -16.87 17.32
N ASP A 171 0.32 -16.58 18.49
CA ASP A 171 -1.06 -16.11 18.64
C ASP A 171 -1.28 -14.75 17.98
N VAL A 172 -0.36 -13.80 18.17
CA VAL A 172 -0.38 -12.52 17.45
C VAL A 172 -0.27 -12.72 15.93
N LYS A 173 0.50 -13.71 15.47
CA LYS A 173 0.59 -14.03 14.04
C LYS A 173 -0.70 -14.69 13.52
N GLN A 174 -1.44 -15.41 14.36
CA GLN A 174 -2.74 -15.98 13.98
C GLN A 174 -3.79 -14.90 13.70
N LEU A 175 -3.76 -13.76 14.39
CA LEU A 175 -4.57 -12.58 14.02
C LEU A 175 -4.33 -12.16 12.55
N ASN A 176 -3.10 -12.27 12.06
CA ASN A 176 -2.78 -12.00 10.66
C ASN A 176 -3.15 -13.16 9.73
N ALA A 177 -3.11 -14.39 10.23
CA ALA A 177 -3.52 -15.58 9.49
C ALA A 177 -5.01 -15.55 9.11
N LEU A 178 -5.85 -14.84 9.88
CA LEU A 178 -7.27 -14.62 9.55
C LEU A 178 -7.47 -14.02 8.15
N ALA A 179 -6.52 -13.22 7.64
CA ALA A 179 -6.59 -12.67 6.29
C ALA A 179 -6.56 -13.73 5.18
N PHE A 180 -6.11 -14.94 5.52
CA PHE A 180 -6.02 -16.10 4.62
C PHE A 180 -7.17 -17.08 4.81
N ALA A 181 -8.01 -16.95 5.84
CA ALA A 181 -9.17 -17.82 6.01
C ALA A 181 -10.30 -17.46 5.02
N PRO A 182 -11.17 -18.40 4.64
CA PRO A 182 -12.40 -18.08 3.93
C PRO A 182 -13.24 -17.05 4.70
N LEU A 183 -13.98 -16.19 3.99
CA LEU A 183 -14.72 -15.08 4.60
C LEU A 183 -15.75 -15.53 5.65
N ASP A 184 -16.38 -16.68 5.43
CA ASP A 184 -17.36 -17.30 6.34
C ASP A 184 -16.72 -17.91 7.60
N GLN A 185 -15.40 -18.08 7.61
CA GLN A 185 -14.64 -18.67 8.71
C GLN A 185 -13.95 -17.61 9.59
N ILE A 186 -13.97 -16.33 9.20
CA ILE A 186 -13.26 -15.26 9.91
C ILE A 186 -13.73 -15.13 11.36
N ILE A 187 -15.04 -15.11 11.60
CA ILE A 187 -15.60 -14.89 12.94
C ILE A 187 -15.28 -16.08 13.85
N THR A 188 -15.53 -17.30 13.37
CA THR A 188 -15.18 -18.53 14.11
C THR A 188 -13.68 -18.60 14.38
N GLY A 189 -12.87 -18.26 13.38
CA GLY A 189 -11.41 -18.24 13.50
C GLY A 189 -10.93 -17.21 14.51
N PHE A 190 -11.56 -16.04 14.57
CA PHE A 190 -11.22 -15.02 15.56
C PHE A 190 -11.52 -15.52 16.98
N GLY A 191 -12.66 -16.17 17.22
CA GLY A 191 -12.97 -16.79 18.51
C GLY A 191 -11.90 -17.80 18.96
N LEU A 192 -11.49 -18.70 18.06
CA LEU A 192 -10.42 -19.68 18.32
C LEU A 192 -9.06 -19.01 18.63
N VAL A 193 -8.80 -17.84 18.06
CA VAL A 193 -7.59 -17.08 18.33
C VAL A 193 -7.68 -16.39 19.68
N CYS A 194 -8.83 -15.80 20.04
CA CYS A 194 -9.05 -15.19 21.35
C CYS A 194 -8.82 -16.17 22.50
N ASP A 195 -9.29 -17.42 22.36
CA ASP A 195 -9.13 -18.47 23.37
C ASP A 195 -7.67 -18.85 23.67
N GLN A 196 -6.71 -18.39 22.84
CA GLN A 196 -5.28 -18.65 23.02
C GLN A 196 -4.55 -17.55 23.81
N PHE A 197 -5.15 -16.37 23.97
CA PHE A 197 -4.54 -15.25 24.68
C PHE A 197 -4.85 -15.28 26.17
N ASP A 198 -3.87 -14.82 26.97
CA ASP A 198 -4.11 -14.46 28.36
C ASP A 198 -4.78 -13.07 28.45
N ASP A 199 -5.40 -12.77 29.61
CA ASP A 199 -6.08 -11.49 29.91
C ASP A 199 -5.20 -10.24 29.69
N ASP A 200 -3.87 -10.37 29.68
CA ASP A 200 -2.95 -9.24 29.46
C ASP A 200 -2.95 -8.71 28.01
N ALA A 201 -3.63 -9.40 27.09
CA ALA A 201 -3.74 -9.02 25.69
C ALA A 201 -5.16 -8.55 25.27
N ASP A 202 -6.10 -8.42 26.20
CA ASP A 202 -7.49 -7.97 25.95
C ASP A 202 -7.53 -6.68 25.11
N ASP A 203 -6.69 -5.73 25.46
CA ASP A 203 -6.52 -4.44 24.79
C ASP A 203 -6.12 -4.54 23.30
N LEU A 204 -5.38 -5.59 22.94
CA LEU A 204 -5.01 -5.90 21.55
C LEU A 204 -6.17 -6.56 20.81
N LEU A 205 -6.87 -7.48 21.47
CA LEU A 205 -8.03 -8.19 20.93
C LEU A 205 -9.20 -7.24 20.70
N GLU A 206 -9.51 -6.34 21.63
CA GLU A 206 -10.56 -5.32 21.50
C GLU A 206 -10.28 -4.40 20.30
N TYR A 207 -9.01 -4.00 20.12
CA TYR A 207 -8.61 -3.24 18.93
C TYR A 207 -8.90 -4.03 17.65
N PHE A 208 -8.48 -5.30 17.61
CA PHE A 208 -8.61 -6.12 16.41
C PHE A 208 -10.09 -6.38 16.09
N GLU A 209 -10.89 -6.71 17.11
CA GLU A 209 -12.32 -6.91 16.99
C GLU A 209 -12.99 -5.68 16.40
N LYS A 210 -12.83 -4.51 17.02
CA LYS A 210 -13.41 -3.24 16.55
C LYS A 210 -12.99 -2.87 15.12
N THR A 211 -11.76 -3.19 14.76
CA THR A 211 -11.18 -2.76 13.48
C THR A 211 -11.53 -3.72 12.34
N CYS A 212 -11.57 -5.02 12.62
CA CYS A 212 -11.55 -6.08 11.62
C CYS A 212 -12.71 -7.06 11.71
N ILE A 213 -13.41 -7.16 12.84
CA ILE A 213 -14.46 -8.16 13.10
C ILE A 213 -15.80 -7.45 13.29
N ASP A 214 -16.88 -8.06 12.80
CA ASP A 214 -18.24 -7.60 13.09
C ASP A 214 -18.55 -7.80 14.59
N GLU A 215 -18.90 -6.74 15.32
CA GLU A 215 -19.42 -6.88 16.69
C GLU A 215 -20.73 -7.70 16.62
N GLN A 216 -20.72 -8.94 17.10
CA GLN A 216 -21.94 -9.74 17.24
C GLN A 216 -22.76 -9.20 18.42
N LYS A 217 -23.67 -8.27 18.15
CA LYS A 217 -24.74 -7.93 19.11
C LYS A 217 -25.95 -8.84 18.93
N ILE A 218 -26.74 -8.91 20.00
CA ILE A 218 -27.89 -9.82 20.21
C ILE A 218 -28.98 -9.69 19.13
N SER A 219 -29.05 -8.57 18.38
CA SER A 219 -30.00 -8.37 17.29
C SER A 219 -29.33 -8.08 15.95
N GLU A 220 -29.93 -8.59 14.87
CA GLU A 220 -29.51 -8.39 13.48
C GLU A 220 -29.53 -6.90 13.07
N THR A 221 -30.33 -6.09 13.78
CA THR A 221 -30.45 -4.63 13.61
C THR A 221 -29.39 -3.81 14.37
N ASP A 222 -28.66 -4.41 15.32
CA ASP A 222 -27.64 -3.75 16.15
C ASP A 222 -26.19 -4.15 15.79
N ARG A 223 -26.00 -4.91 14.69
CA ARG A 223 -24.67 -5.27 14.21
C ARG A 223 -23.88 -4.02 13.83
N LYS A 224 -22.86 -3.71 14.63
CA LYS A 224 -21.91 -2.65 14.32
C LYS A 224 -20.85 -3.22 13.39
N LYS A 225 -20.88 -2.76 12.14
CA LYS A 225 -19.90 -3.15 11.11
C LYS A 225 -18.48 -2.81 11.57
N PRO A 226 -17.47 -3.56 11.13
CA PRO A 226 -16.09 -3.29 11.51
C PRO A 226 -15.68 -1.98 10.86
N GLN A 227 -14.62 -1.36 11.37
CA GLN A 227 -14.03 -0.21 10.69
C GLN A 227 -13.62 -0.55 9.25
N PHE A 228 -13.14 -1.78 9.03
CA PHE A 228 -12.76 -2.30 7.72
C PHE A 228 -13.50 -3.61 7.41
N ASP A 229 -14.30 -3.58 6.34
CA ASP A 229 -15.01 -4.75 5.81
C ASP A 229 -14.05 -5.93 5.58
N HIS A 230 -14.49 -7.15 5.90
CA HIS A 230 -13.69 -8.38 5.73
C HIS A 230 -13.11 -8.50 4.32
N ARG A 231 -13.88 -8.14 3.28
CA ARG A 231 -13.44 -8.23 1.88
C ARG A 231 -12.31 -7.25 1.57
N LEU A 232 -12.12 -6.17 2.34
CA LEU A 232 -11.04 -5.22 2.13
C LEU A 232 -9.69 -5.86 2.49
N TRP A 233 -9.56 -6.47 3.67
CA TRP A 233 -8.28 -7.02 4.17
C TRP A 233 -8.07 -8.50 3.85
N ASN A 234 -9.14 -9.25 3.56
CA ASN A 234 -9.03 -10.66 3.20
C ASN A 234 -8.39 -10.87 1.83
N ILE A 235 -7.52 -11.88 1.76
CA ILE A 235 -6.75 -12.25 0.58
C ILE A 235 -6.92 -13.73 0.18
N HIS A 236 -7.79 -14.50 0.84
CA HIS A 236 -8.03 -15.91 0.56
C HIS A 236 -8.26 -16.15 -0.94
N ASP A 237 -9.28 -15.51 -1.52
CA ASP A 237 -9.65 -15.70 -2.93
C ASP A 237 -8.54 -15.26 -3.90
N ARG A 238 -7.70 -14.29 -3.49
CA ARG A 238 -6.55 -13.86 -4.30
C ARG A 238 -5.46 -14.93 -4.33
N VAL A 239 -5.25 -15.62 -3.21
CA VAL A 239 -4.30 -16.74 -3.12
C VAL A 239 -4.79 -17.90 -3.99
N VAL A 240 -6.08 -18.24 -3.89
CA VAL A 240 -6.72 -19.31 -4.70
C VAL A 240 -6.64 -18.99 -6.19
N ALA A 241 -6.95 -17.76 -6.59
CA ALA A 241 -6.87 -17.31 -7.99
C ALA A 241 -5.43 -17.25 -8.55
N THR A 242 -4.40 -17.57 -7.75
CA THR A 242 -2.98 -17.36 -8.09
C THR A 242 -2.71 -15.93 -8.57
N ALA A 243 -3.56 -14.98 -8.16
CA ALA A 243 -3.41 -13.59 -8.54
C ALA A 243 -2.08 -13.10 -7.95
N PRO A 244 -1.31 -12.26 -8.67
CA PRO A 244 -0.05 -11.75 -8.17
C PRO A 244 -0.24 -11.19 -6.76
N ARG A 245 0.43 -11.82 -5.78
CA ARG A 245 0.45 -11.35 -4.39
C ARG A 245 1.48 -10.23 -4.32
N PRO A 246 1.03 -8.98 -4.25
CA PRO A 246 1.94 -7.85 -4.34
C PRO A 246 2.78 -7.74 -3.07
N ASN A 247 2.42 -8.41 -1.97
CA ASN A 247 3.03 -8.24 -0.63
C ASN A 247 4.57 -8.08 -0.66
N ASN A 248 5.31 -9.05 -1.21
CA ASN A 248 6.78 -8.97 -1.22
C ASN A 248 7.33 -7.94 -2.23
N SER A 249 6.57 -7.62 -3.28
CA SER A 249 6.91 -6.60 -4.28
C SER A 249 6.56 -5.19 -3.79
N VAL A 250 5.51 -5.05 -2.98
CA VAL A 250 5.06 -3.84 -2.27
C VAL A 250 6.09 -3.51 -1.20
N GLU A 251 6.39 -4.45 -0.31
CA GLU A 251 7.35 -4.28 0.80
C GLU A 251 8.73 -3.82 0.30
N GLY A 252 9.28 -4.52 -0.70
CA GLY A 252 10.57 -4.18 -1.28
C GLY A 252 10.55 -2.92 -2.14
N SER A 253 9.45 -2.61 -2.84
CA SER A 253 9.40 -1.43 -3.71
C SER A 253 9.01 -0.16 -2.95
N HIS A 254 8.17 -0.24 -1.92
CA HIS A 254 7.76 0.90 -1.09
C HIS A 254 8.91 1.36 -0.19
N ASN A 255 9.60 0.45 0.50
CA ASN A 255 10.79 0.83 1.28
C ASN A 255 11.89 1.39 0.38
N VAL A 256 12.13 0.81 -0.80
CA VAL A 256 13.15 1.31 -1.73
C VAL A 256 12.77 2.67 -2.30
N PHE A 257 11.52 2.86 -2.75
CA PHE A 257 11.06 4.14 -3.26
C PHE A 257 11.08 5.21 -2.17
N ALA A 258 10.41 4.97 -1.03
CA ALA A 258 10.37 5.89 0.09
C ALA A 258 11.78 6.26 0.56
N ASN A 259 12.73 5.32 0.64
CA ASN A 259 14.12 5.62 1.00
C ASN A 259 14.87 6.39 -0.10
N ARG A 260 14.62 6.10 -1.39
CA ARG A 260 15.24 6.83 -2.50
C ARG A 260 14.72 8.26 -2.58
N VAL A 261 13.43 8.49 -2.36
CA VAL A 261 12.82 9.82 -2.38
C VAL A 261 12.90 10.55 -1.04
N ALA A 262 13.12 9.85 0.08
CA ALA A 262 13.31 10.45 1.41
C ALA A 262 14.41 11.49 1.39
N ILE A 263 14.03 12.71 1.77
CA ILE A 263 14.92 13.82 2.10
C ILE A 263 14.25 14.45 3.33
N SER A 264 15.02 14.80 4.36
CA SER A 264 14.49 15.64 5.44
C SER A 264 14.31 17.06 4.90
N HIS A 265 13.08 17.56 4.88
CA HIS A 265 12.69 18.91 4.43
C HIS A 265 13.29 19.34 3.07
N PRO A 266 13.01 18.62 1.96
CA PRO A 266 13.52 19.00 0.65
C PRO A 266 12.88 20.30 0.15
N THR A 267 13.55 21.01 -0.77
CA THR A 267 12.85 22.01 -1.58
C THR A 267 12.02 21.30 -2.67
N ILE A 268 10.99 21.96 -3.20
CA ILE A 268 10.16 21.41 -4.30
C ILE A 268 11.01 21.03 -5.50
N VAL A 269 12.06 21.82 -5.76
CA VAL A 269 13.05 21.53 -6.80
C VAL A 269 13.80 20.24 -6.52
N LYS A 270 14.29 20.02 -5.30
CA LYS A 270 15.01 18.77 -4.95
C LYS A 270 14.10 17.55 -5.04
N LEU A 271 12.85 17.67 -4.60
CA LEU A 271 11.88 16.59 -4.70
C LEU A 271 11.55 16.29 -6.16
N GLY A 272 11.24 17.30 -6.96
CA GLY A 272 10.98 17.17 -8.39
C GLY A 272 12.16 16.53 -9.15
N GLU A 273 13.40 16.89 -8.82
CA GLU A 273 14.59 16.22 -9.38
C GLU A 273 14.67 14.73 -9.01
N LYS A 274 14.34 14.36 -7.77
CA LYS A 274 14.30 12.94 -7.38
C LYS A 274 13.22 12.18 -8.13
N ILE A 275 12.02 12.77 -8.28
CA ILE A 275 10.94 12.18 -9.06
C ILE A 275 11.36 12.02 -10.54
N ARG A 276 12.05 13.02 -11.13
CA ARG A 276 12.63 12.93 -12.48
C ARG A 276 13.68 11.82 -12.60
N ARG A 277 14.52 11.60 -11.58
CA ARG A 277 15.50 10.50 -11.56
C ARG A 277 14.81 9.14 -11.52
N GLU A 278 13.77 8.97 -10.71
CA GLU A 278 12.99 7.73 -10.69
C GLU A 278 12.31 7.48 -12.05
N GLN A 279 11.76 8.53 -12.68
CA GLN A 279 11.23 8.44 -14.04
C GLN A 279 12.28 8.02 -15.07
N SER A 280 13.48 8.59 -15.02
CA SER A 280 14.57 8.22 -15.94
C SER A 280 15.01 6.77 -15.72
N LYS A 281 15.11 6.33 -14.46
CA LYS A 281 15.40 4.93 -14.15
C LYS A 281 14.33 4.00 -14.70
N PHE A 282 13.06 4.36 -14.54
CA PHE A 282 11.94 3.61 -15.09
C PHE A 282 12.04 3.45 -16.61
N GLU A 283 12.40 4.50 -17.35
CA GLU A 283 12.55 4.41 -18.81
C GLU A 283 13.70 3.49 -19.24
N VAL A 284 14.82 3.52 -18.50
CA VAL A 284 15.93 2.59 -18.73
C VAL A 284 15.48 1.16 -18.45
N ASP A 285 14.74 0.95 -17.37
CA ASP A 285 14.19 -0.36 -17.03
C ASP A 285 13.18 -0.80 -18.12
N MET A 286 12.23 0.03 -18.54
CA MET A 286 11.32 -0.28 -19.65
C MET A 286 12.03 -0.70 -20.94
N THR A 287 13.13 -0.02 -21.29
CA THR A 287 13.94 -0.38 -22.47
C THR A 287 14.47 -1.81 -22.37
N LYS A 288 14.96 -2.21 -21.18
CA LYS A 288 15.46 -3.57 -20.93
C LYS A 288 14.34 -4.62 -21.00
N ILE A 289 13.16 -4.32 -20.44
CA ILE A 289 11.98 -5.21 -20.55
C ILE A 289 11.60 -5.44 -22.02
N LEU A 290 11.57 -4.38 -22.83
CA LEU A 290 11.27 -4.48 -24.27
C LEU A 290 12.33 -5.28 -25.04
N GLN A 291 13.55 -5.33 -24.53
CA GLN A 291 14.63 -6.19 -25.03
C GLN A 291 14.62 -7.60 -24.41
N SER A 292 13.52 -8.01 -23.79
CA SER A 292 13.34 -9.32 -23.13
C SER A 292 14.34 -9.60 -21.99
N HIS A 293 14.89 -8.58 -21.34
CA HIS A 293 15.72 -8.75 -20.15
C HIS A 293 14.87 -8.80 -18.88
N ASP A 294 15.23 -9.70 -17.97
CA ASP A 294 14.68 -9.72 -16.61
C ASP A 294 15.33 -8.62 -15.75
N ILE A 295 14.51 -7.71 -15.22
CA ILE A 295 15.01 -6.56 -14.42
C ILE A 295 15.02 -6.87 -12.93
N LYS A 296 14.11 -7.77 -12.51
CA LYS A 296 14.08 -8.28 -11.15
C LYS A 296 13.76 -9.76 -11.21
N THR A 297 14.42 -10.52 -10.34
CA THR A 297 14.05 -11.90 -10.05
C THR A 297 13.58 -11.98 -8.59
N LYS A 298 12.48 -12.70 -8.35
CA LYS A 298 12.00 -12.92 -6.99
C LYS A 298 12.95 -13.91 -6.30
N LYS A 299 13.52 -13.52 -5.15
CA LYS A 299 14.42 -14.39 -4.39
C LYS A 299 13.75 -15.75 -4.12
N ALA A 300 14.53 -16.82 -4.18
CA ALA A 300 14.02 -18.18 -4.06
C ALA A 300 13.27 -18.42 -2.73
N CYS A 301 13.71 -17.81 -1.62
CA CYS A 301 13.01 -17.89 -0.33
C CYS A 301 11.56 -17.39 -0.41
N TYR A 302 11.33 -16.28 -1.10
CA TYR A 302 10.01 -15.68 -1.28
C TYR A 302 9.13 -16.49 -2.24
N ARG A 303 9.71 -17.13 -3.26
CA ARG A 303 8.96 -18.05 -4.14
C ARG A 303 8.48 -19.29 -3.37
N LYS A 304 9.38 -19.91 -2.60
CA LYS A 304 9.05 -21.06 -1.75
C LYS A 304 8.01 -20.72 -0.68
N LEU A 305 8.11 -19.54 -0.07
CA LEU A 305 7.09 -19.04 0.86
C LEU A 305 5.73 -18.95 0.17
N ASP A 306 5.70 -18.41 -1.05
CA ASP A 306 4.44 -18.29 -1.77
C ASP A 306 3.80 -19.62 -2.11
N GLU A 307 4.60 -20.58 -2.57
CA GLU A 307 4.16 -21.96 -2.85
C GLU A 307 3.62 -22.65 -1.59
N ARG A 308 4.21 -22.40 -0.41
CA ARG A 308 3.68 -22.92 0.87
C ARG A 308 2.33 -22.32 1.22
N ILE A 309 2.20 -20.99 1.15
CA ILE A 309 0.95 -20.28 1.44
C ILE A 309 -0.17 -20.74 0.49
N THR A 310 0.12 -20.84 -0.81
CA THR A 310 -0.87 -21.31 -1.79
C THR A 310 -1.30 -22.74 -1.52
N ARG A 311 -0.39 -23.64 -1.14
CA ARG A 311 -0.75 -25.00 -0.75
C ARG A 311 -1.67 -25.03 0.47
N LEU A 312 -1.33 -24.29 1.53
CA LEU A 312 -2.13 -24.24 2.75
C LEU A 312 -3.56 -23.74 2.51
N VAL A 313 -3.71 -22.67 1.72
CA VAL A 313 -5.03 -22.11 1.38
C VAL A 313 -5.83 -23.08 0.49
N ASN A 314 -5.20 -23.69 -0.51
CA ASN A 314 -5.91 -24.62 -1.40
C ASN A 314 -6.26 -25.96 -0.73
N SER A 315 -5.58 -26.32 0.36
CA SER A 315 -5.88 -27.51 1.17
C SER A 315 -6.72 -27.19 2.41
N PHE A 316 -7.39 -26.03 2.45
CA PHE A 316 -8.20 -25.64 3.60
C PHE A 316 -9.34 -26.64 3.85
N ASP A 317 -9.47 -27.07 5.10
CA ASP A 317 -10.55 -27.89 5.61
C ASP A 317 -11.22 -27.13 6.78
N PRO A 318 -12.53 -26.81 6.69
CA PRO A 318 -13.26 -26.12 7.76
C PRO A 318 -13.17 -26.83 9.13
N THR A 319 -13.03 -28.15 9.15
CA THR A 319 -12.92 -28.92 10.41
C THR A 319 -11.57 -28.74 11.09
N GLN A 320 -10.58 -28.20 10.38
CA GLN A 320 -9.21 -27.97 10.85
C GLN A 320 -8.85 -26.47 10.90
N LEU A 321 -9.83 -25.59 11.11
CA LEU A 321 -9.62 -24.14 11.10
C LEU A 321 -8.52 -23.68 12.07
N ASP A 322 -8.50 -24.20 13.29
CA ASP A 322 -7.45 -23.92 14.28
C ASP A 322 -6.04 -24.28 13.76
N GLN A 323 -5.91 -25.52 13.26
CA GLN A 323 -4.64 -26.01 12.71
C GLN A 323 -4.22 -25.21 11.46
N PHE A 324 -5.18 -24.80 10.62
CA PHE A 324 -4.93 -23.95 9.47
C PHE A 324 -4.35 -22.60 9.90
N LEU A 325 -4.94 -21.93 10.90
CA LEU A 325 -4.48 -20.64 11.40
C LEU A 325 -3.07 -20.75 11.98
N LYS A 326 -2.78 -21.77 12.77
CA LYS A 326 -1.44 -22.06 13.30
C LYS A 326 -0.42 -22.30 12.19
N ASN A 327 -0.75 -23.15 11.21
CA ASN A 327 0.13 -23.43 10.07
C ASN A 327 0.41 -22.18 9.22
N MET A 328 -0.61 -21.33 9.04
CA MET A 328 -0.47 -20.07 8.34
C MET A 328 0.39 -19.08 9.12
N ALA A 329 0.18 -18.96 10.43
CA ALA A 329 0.90 -18.04 11.31
C ALA A 329 2.42 -18.26 11.28
N VAL A 330 2.88 -19.51 11.23
CA VAL A 330 4.33 -19.84 11.10
C VAL A 330 4.95 -19.26 9.82
N ASN A 331 4.15 -19.04 8.77
CA ASN A 331 4.61 -18.48 7.49
C ASN A 331 4.51 -16.93 7.43
N ILE A 332 3.93 -16.28 8.45
CA ILE A 332 3.74 -14.83 8.50
C ILE A 332 4.88 -14.19 9.30
N THR A 333 5.34 -13.04 8.80
CA THR A 333 6.29 -12.16 9.50
C THR A 333 5.61 -10.82 9.76
N LEU A 334 5.69 -10.34 11.01
CA LEU A 334 5.29 -8.99 11.37
C LEU A 334 6.54 -8.11 11.21
N TRP A 335 6.43 -7.02 10.43
CA TRP A 335 7.55 -6.12 10.11
C TRP A 335 7.32 -4.73 10.70
#